data_AF-A0AAV6YJF5-F1
#
_entry.id   AF-A0AAV6YJF5-F1
#
_cell.length_a   1.000
_cell.length_b   1.000
_cell.length_c   1.000
_cell.angle_alpha   90.00
_cell.angle_beta   90.00
_cell.angle_gamma   90.00
#
_symmetry.space_group_name_H-M   'P 1'
#
loop_
_entity.id
_entity.type
_entity.pdbx_description
1 polymer ?
#
loop_
_entity_poly.entity_id
_entity_poly.type
_entity_poly.pdbx_seq_one_letter_code
_entity_poly.pdbx_strand_id
1 'polypeptide(L)'
;FPSSPADEGEGTDIDTLQFELNVRCSRNPRASKDSSDPNELYLDHKVYTSHMKWLPQGSQADLFPDSDPPRPVHPDILIAQLRPGQEIHVVLHCVKGIGKDHAKFSPVATASYRLLPEISLLRPIEGEMAERLQRCFSSGVIALDNVNGKKVARVQDARMDTCSREIFRHDDLKSLVKMGRVRDHFIFSVESTGILPPDTLLQEAIKVLMGKCRRFLDELDAAGMD
;
A
#
# COMPACT_ATOMS: atom_id res chain seq x y z
N PHE A 1 -38.99 -28.73 -9.04
CA PHE A 1 -38.16 -29.51 -8.11
C PHE A 1 -37.82 -28.62 -6.95
N PRO A 2 -38.20 -28.97 -5.71
CA PRO A 2 -37.94 -28.09 -4.57
C PRO A 2 -36.44 -28.13 -4.31
N SER A 3 -35.78 -26.99 -4.45
CA SER A 3 -34.40 -26.80 -4.01
C SER A 3 -34.37 -27.01 -2.49
N SER A 4 -33.67 -28.05 -2.04
CA SER A 4 -33.34 -28.25 -0.64
C SER A 4 -32.69 -26.99 -0.06
N PRO A 5 -32.83 -26.72 1.25
CA PRO A 5 -32.06 -25.70 1.94
C PRO A 5 -30.62 -26.21 2.11
N ALA A 6 -29.87 -26.26 1.01
CA ALA A 6 -28.44 -26.01 1.06
C ALA A 6 -28.28 -24.48 0.93
N ASP A 7 -27.44 -23.75 1.64
CA ASP A 7 -26.60 -23.96 2.80
C ASP A 7 -26.12 -22.51 3.03
N GLU A 8 -26.57 -21.78 4.05
CA GLU A 8 -26.28 -20.31 4.16
C GLU A 8 -24.78 -19.98 4.29
N GLY A 9 -23.90 -21.00 4.32
CA GLY A 9 -22.45 -20.88 4.30
C GLY A 9 -21.75 -21.28 2.99
N GLU A 10 -22.46 -21.74 1.96
CA GLU A 10 -21.86 -22.19 0.70
C GLU A 10 -21.86 -21.05 -0.33
N GLY A 11 -20.68 -20.47 -0.59
CA GLY A 11 -20.51 -19.40 -1.58
C GLY A 11 -20.83 -19.84 -3.01
N THR A 12 -21.21 -18.89 -3.86
CA THR A 12 -21.53 -19.13 -5.27
C THR A 12 -20.38 -18.75 -6.20
N ASP A 13 -20.45 -19.16 -7.46
CA ASP A 13 -19.49 -18.77 -8.50
C ASP A 13 -19.50 -17.26 -8.81
N ILE A 14 -20.50 -16.51 -8.32
CA ILE A 14 -20.65 -15.07 -8.50
C ILE A 14 -19.98 -14.26 -7.38
N ASP A 15 -20.00 -14.75 -6.14
CA ASP A 15 -19.61 -13.99 -4.94
C ASP A 15 -18.35 -14.51 -4.24
N THR A 16 -17.86 -15.70 -4.61
CA THR A 16 -16.78 -16.39 -3.91
C THR A 16 -15.73 -16.94 -4.88
N LEU A 17 -14.45 -16.76 -4.54
CA LEU A 17 -13.34 -17.49 -5.15
C LEU A 17 -12.81 -18.53 -4.17
N GLN A 18 -12.43 -19.72 -4.66
CA GLN A 18 -11.93 -20.80 -3.84
C GLN A 18 -10.44 -21.07 -4.11
N PHE A 19 -9.66 -21.27 -3.06
CA PHE A 19 -8.26 -21.69 -3.14
C PHE A 19 -8.01 -22.93 -2.29
N GLU A 20 -7.11 -23.80 -2.72
CA GLU A 20 -6.60 -24.93 -1.94
C GLU A 20 -5.13 -24.71 -1.57
N LEU A 21 -4.80 -24.96 -0.32
CA LEU A 21 -3.42 -25.09 0.16
C LEU A 21 -3.23 -26.50 0.70
N ASN A 22 -2.53 -27.33 -0.06
CA ASN A 22 -2.22 -28.71 0.28
C ASN A 22 -0.71 -28.94 0.19
N VAL A 23 -0.04 -28.99 1.35
CA VAL A 23 1.42 -29.13 1.44
C VAL A 23 1.80 -30.13 2.53
N ARG A 24 2.64 -31.10 2.15
CA ARG A 24 3.15 -32.14 3.05
C ARG A 24 4.67 -32.14 3.08
N CYS A 25 5.24 -31.95 4.27
CA CYS A 25 6.68 -31.91 4.44
C CYS A 25 7.28 -33.31 4.55
N SER A 26 8.39 -33.55 3.85
CA SER A 26 9.10 -34.83 3.83
C SER A 26 10.63 -34.66 3.95
N ARG A 27 11.32 -35.73 4.35
CA ARG A 27 12.80 -35.76 4.35
C ARG A 27 13.30 -35.89 2.92
N ASN A 28 14.31 -35.10 2.55
CA ASN A 28 14.97 -35.22 1.26
C ASN A 28 15.90 -36.45 1.25
N PRO A 29 15.64 -37.49 0.43
CA PRO A 29 16.48 -38.68 0.38
C PRO A 29 17.89 -38.42 -0.18
N ARG A 30 18.07 -37.30 -0.88
CA ARG A 30 19.34 -36.91 -1.53
C ARG A 30 20.19 -35.96 -0.68
N ALA A 31 19.75 -35.63 0.54
CA ALA A 31 20.49 -34.73 1.41
C ALA A 31 21.84 -35.34 1.81
N SER A 32 22.87 -34.50 1.88
CA SER A 32 24.17 -34.91 2.42
C SER A 32 24.03 -35.33 3.89
N LYS A 33 24.74 -36.39 4.30
CA LYS A 33 24.72 -36.90 5.68
C LYS A 33 25.27 -35.89 6.68
N ASP A 34 26.11 -34.98 6.21
CA ASP A 34 26.77 -33.96 7.03
C ASP A 34 26.04 -32.61 6.99
N SER A 35 24.94 -32.50 6.22
CA SER A 35 24.20 -31.26 6.10
C SER A 35 23.36 -31.00 7.35
N SER A 36 23.42 -29.75 7.83
CA SER A 36 22.56 -29.23 8.89
C SER A 36 21.54 -28.22 8.38
N ASP A 37 21.55 -27.88 7.08
CA ASP A 37 20.63 -26.89 6.49
C ASP A 37 19.23 -27.52 6.26
N PRO A 38 18.16 -26.99 6.90
CA PRO A 38 16.79 -27.41 6.61
C PRO A 38 16.39 -27.36 5.14
N ASN A 39 16.98 -26.45 4.35
CA ASN A 39 16.71 -26.35 2.91
C ASN A 39 17.27 -27.53 2.11
N GLU A 40 18.33 -28.17 2.59
CA GLU A 40 18.87 -29.38 1.97
C GLU A 40 18.19 -30.64 2.54
N LEU A 41 17.91 -30.64 3.84
CA LEU A 41 17.38 -31.78 4.58
C LEU A 41 15.91 -32.08 4.29
N TYR A 42 15.09 -31.06 4.00
CA TYR A 42 13.64 -31.20 3.95
C TYR A 42 13.02 -30.59 2.69
N LEU A 43 12.11 -31.35 2.07
CA LEU A 43 11.26 -30.88 0.98
C LEU A 43 9.99 -30.25 1.57
N ASP A 44 9.54 -29.15 0.97
CA ASP A 44 8.30 -28.43 1.31
C ASP A 44 8.17 -28.06 2.80
N HIS A 45 9.31 -27.82 3.46
CA HIS A 45 9.34 -27.42 4.87
C HIS A 45 9.00 -25.94 5.09
N LYS A 46 8.94 -25.13 4.02
CA LYS A 46 8.47 -23.75 4.03
C LYS A 46 7.23 -23.66 3.14
N VAL A 47 6.12 -23.25 3.72
CA VAL A 47 4.85 -23.09 3.01
C VAL A 47 4.70 -21.64 2.62
N TYR A 48 4.73 -21.36 1.32
CA TYR A 48 4.59 -20.03 0.75
C TYR A 48 3.19 -19.83 0.15
N THR A 49 2.80 -18.58 -0.05
CA THR A 49 1.56 -18.22 -0.76
C THR A 49 1.51 -18.77 -2.19
N SER A 50 2.65 -18.97 -2.86
CA SER A 50 2.71 -19.65 -4.17
C SER A 50 2.16 -21.08 -4.19
N HIS A 51 2.03 -21.73 -3.04
CA HIS A 51 1.42 -23.06 -2.94
C HIS A 51 -0.12 -23.03 -2.98
N MET A 52 -0.74 -21.85 -2.91
CA MET A 52 -2.19 -21.70 -3.03
C MET A 52 -2.61 -21.89 -4.49
N LYS A 53 -3.49 -22.86 -4.72
CA LYS A 53 -4.04 -23.17 -6.05
C LYS A 53 -5.47 -22.70 -6.14
N TRP A 54 -5.78 -21.91 -7.16
CA TRP A 54 -7.17 -21.52 -7.43
C TRP A 54 -7.99 -22.72 -7.92
N LEU A 55 -9.18 -22.88 -7.36
CA LEU A 55 -10.16 -23.88 -7.74
C LEU A 55 -11.35 -23.17 -8.40
N PRO A 56 -11.47 -23.15 -9.74
CA PRO A 56 -12.58 -22.49 -10.41
C PRO A 56 -13.91 -23.17 -10.10
N GLN A 57 -14.95 -22.37 -9.88
CA GLN A 57 -16.32 -22.84 -9.68
C GLN A 57 -17.22 -22.38 -10.83
N GLY A 58 -18.16 -23.23 -11.24
CA GLY A 58 -19.14 -22.88 -12.28
C GLY A 58 -18.49 -22.35 -13.57
N SER A 59 -18.90 -21.16 -13.99
CA SER A 59 -18.41 -20.51 -15.22
C SER A 59 -17.15 -19.64 -15.01
N GLN A 60 -16.52 -19.66 -13.83
CA GLN A 60 -15.35 -18.83 -13.56
C GLN A 60 -14.13 -19.19 -14.43
N ALA A 61 -14.00 -20.46 -14.83
CA ALA A 61 -12.94 -20.90 -15.73
C ALA A 61 -13.01 -20.22 -17.11
N ASP A 62 -14.19 -19.82 -17.56
CA ASP A 62 -14.37 -19.09 -18.82
C ASP A 62 -14.17 -17.57 -18.63
N LEU A 63 -14.43 -17.05 -17.43
CA LEU A 63 -14.32 -15.63 -17.12
C LEU A 63 -12.87 -15.18 -16.91
N PHE A 64 -12.06 -16.01 -16.25
CA PHE A 64 -10.66 -15.73 -15.99
C PHE A 64 -9.77 -16.50 -16.96
N PRO A 65 -8.98 -15.83 -17.81
CA PRO A 65 -8.13 -16.51 -18.77
C PRO A 65 -7.01 -17.26 -18.07
N ASP A 66 -6.60 -18.40 -18.63
CA ASP A 66 -5.46 -19.19 -18.14
C ASP A 66 -4.14 -18.39 -18.09
N SER A 67 -4.04 -17.30 -18.85
CA SER A 67 -2.88 -16.40 -18.83
C SER A 67 -2.79 -15.55 -17.56
N ASP A 68 -3.91 -15.31 -16.88
CA ASP A 68 -3.97 -14.45 -15.69
C ASP A 68 -5.06 -14.94 -14.70
N PRO A 69 -4.94 -16.18 -14.18
CA PRO A 69 -5.91 -16.72 -13.24
C PRO A 69 -5.81 -16.00 -11.88
N PRO A 70 -6.88 -16.04 -11.07
CA PRO A 70 -6.85 -15.63 -9.68
C PRO A 70 -5.68 -16.27 -8.94
N ARG A 71 -4.87 -15.44 -8.27
CA ARG A 71 -3.68 -15.86 -7.52
C ARG A 71 -3.38 -14.88 -6.39
N PRO A 72 -2.59 -15.29 -5.38
CA PRO A 72 -1.99 -14.34 -4.44
C PRO A 72 -1.11 -13.32 -5.16
N VAL A 73 -1.17 -12.06 -4.73
CA VAL A 73 -0.39 -10.96 -5.32
C VAL A 73 1.11 -11.20 -5.18
N HIS A 74 1.56 -11.56 -3.98
CA HIS A 74 2.96 -11.82 -3.67
C HIS A 74 3.14 -13.34 -3.47
N PRO A 75 3.97 -14.03 -4.27
CA PRO A 75 4.09 -15.48 -4.25
C PRO A 75 5.00 -16.02 -3.12
N ASP A 76 5.75 -15.14 -2.45
CA ASP A 76 6.83 -15.47 -1.53
C ASP A 76 6.54 -15.15 -0.05
N ILE A 77 5.28 -14.87 0.29
CA ILE A 77 4.87 -14.69 1.68
C ILE A 77 4.89 -16.06 2.37
N LEU A 78 5.76 -16.20 3.37
CA LEU A 78 5.84 -17.39 4.20
C LEU A 78 4.62 -17.48 5.13
N ILE A 79 3.84 -18.55 5.01
CA ILE A 79 2.63 -18.80 5.81
C ILE A 79 2.98 -19.66 7.03
N ALA A 80 3.71 -20.75 6.81
CA ALA A 80 4.04 -21.72 7.84
C ALA A 80 5.38 -22.40 7.58
N GLN A 81 5.99 -22.94 8.64
CA GLN A 81 7.16 -23.81 8.54
C GLN A 81 6.84 -25.18 9.14
N LEU A 82 7.16 -26.23 8.39
CA LEU A 82 6.84 -27.61 8.70
C LEU A 82 8.09 -28.43 9.06
N ARG A 83 7.85 -29.61 9.61
CA ARG A 83 8.82 -30.69 9.77
C ARG A 83 8.28 -31.98 9.14
N PRO A 84 9.16 -32.93 8.79
CA PRO A 84 8.75 -34.17 8.13
C PRO A 84 7.65 -34.89 8.91
N GLY A 85 6.58 -35.26 8.21
CA GLY A 85 5.38 -35.88 8.80
C GLY A 85 4.25 -34.90 9.12
N GLN A 86 4.49 -33.59 9.06
CA GLN A 86 3.44 -32.57 9.15
C GLN A 86 2.85 -32.25 7.77
N GLU A 87 1.57 -31.92 7.78
CA GLU A 87 0.77 -31.62 6.59
C GLU A 87 -0.20 -30.47 6.90
N ILE A 88 -0.39 -29.59 5.92
CA ILE A 88 -1.44 -28.57 5.91
C ILE A 88 -2.32 -28.87 4.70
N HIS A 89 -3.60 -29.13 4.96
CA HIS A 89 -4.63 -29.20 3.93
C HIS A 89 -5.80 -28.31 4.34
N VAL A 90 -5.97 -27.20 3.64
CA VAL A 90 -7.06 -26.24 3.87
C VAL A 90 -7.64 -25.74 2.56
N VAL A 91 -8.93 -25.45 2.60
CA VAL A 91 -9.68 -24.81 1.53
C VAL A 91 -10.06 -23.41 2.01
N LEU A 92 -9.77 -22.39 1.20
CA LEU A 92 -10.00 -21.00 1.51
C LEU A 92 -11.10 -20.45 0.60
N HIS A 93 -12.00 -19.65 1.20
CA HIS A 93 -13.03 -18.90 0.48
C HIS A 93 -12.72 -17.40 0.54
N CYS A 94 -12.58 -16.77 -0.61
CA CYS A 94 -12.32 -15.36 -0.76
C CYS A 94 -13.61 -14.64 -1.15
N VAL A 95 -14.04 -13.69 -0.31
CA VAL A 95 -15.26 -12.90 -0.50
C VAL A 95 -14.92 -11.42 -0.59
N LYS A 96 -15.82 -10.64 -1.19
CA LYS A 96 -15.70 -9.18 -1.24
C LYS A 96 -16.05 -8.56 0.12
N GLY A 97 -15.20 -7.65 0.61
CA GLY A 97 -15.43 -6.92 1.85
C GLY A 97 -14.95 -5.46 1.77
N ILE A 98 -15.15 -4.71 2.85
CA ILE A 98 -14.71 -3.31 2.95
C ILE A 98 -13.73 -3.13 4.11
N GLY A 99 -12.75 -2.24 3.96
CA GLY A 99 -11.73 -1.97 4.98
C GLY A 99 -12.27 -1.49 6.33
N LYS A 100 -13.51 -0.96 6.37
CA LYS A 100 -14.20 -0.59 7.62
C LYS A 100 -14.57 -1.81 8.46
N ASP A 101 -14.88 -2.93 7.80
CA ASP A 101 -15.23 -4.19 8.48
C ASP A 101 -13.98 -4.89 9.03
N HIS A 102 -12.96 -5.02 8.19
CA HIS A 102 -11.68 -5.59 8.61
C HIS A 102 -10.50 -5.04 7.81
N ALA A 103 -9.37 -4.82 8.47
CA ALA A 103 -8.16 -4.24 7.87
C ALA A 103 -7.60 -5.07 6.68
N LYS A 104 -7.85 -6.39 6.66
CA LYS A 104 -7.48 -7.28 5.54
C LYS A 104 -8.10 -6.89 4.20
N PHE A 105 -9.19 -6.12 4.21
CA PHE A 105 -9.86 -5.60 3.01
C PHE A 105 -9.36 -4.20 2.62
N SER A 106 -8.36 -3.64 3.31
CA SER A 106 -7.72 -2.39 2.88
C SER A 106 -6.91 -2.64 1.60
N PRO A 107 -7.24 -1.97 0.47
CA PRO A 107 -6.50 -2.15 -0.79
C PRO A 107 -5.18 -1.35 -0.83
N VAL A 108 -4.91 -0.56 0.20
CA VAL A 108 -3.71 0.28 0.31
C VAL A 108 -2.88 -0.14 1.52
N ALA A 109 -1.55 -0.11 1.36
CA ALA A 109 -0.61 -0.21 2.47
C ALA A 109 -0.69 1.07 3.31
N THR A 110 -0.58 2.23 2.64
CA THR A 110 -0.85 3.53 3.23
C THR A 110 -1.45 4.47 2.20
N ALA A 111 -2.40 5.28 2.63
CA ALA A 111 -2.92 6.41 1.87
C ALA A 111 -2.87 7.62 2.78
N SER A 112 -2.08 8.61 2.40
CA SER A 112 -1.90 9.82 3.18
C SER A 112 -1.72 11.03 2.27
N TYR A 113 -1.82 12.21 2.85
CA TYR A 113 -1.44 13.44 2.19
C TYR A 113 -0.67 14.33 3.14
N ARG A 114 0.09 15.25 2.55
CA ARG A 114 0.61 16.43 3.26
C ARG A 114 0.38 17.67 2.41
N LEU A 115 0.34 18.82 3.05
CA LEU A 115 0.30 20.09 2.33
C LEU A 115 1.70 20.43 1.80
N LEU A 116 1.76 21.12 0.66
CA LEU A 116 3.02 21.62 0.11
C LEU A 116 3.68 22.57 1.12
N PRO A 117 4.94 22.30 1.56
CA PRO A 117 5.69 23.24 2.38
C PRO A 117 5.91 24.55 1.64
N GLU A 118 5.80 25.65 2.38
CA GLU A 118 6.10 26.99 1.88
C GLU A 118 7.27 27.54 2.70
N ILE A 119 8.37 27.85 2.03
CA ILE A 119 9.58 28.40 2.66
C ILE A 119 9.84 29.75 2.01
N SER A 120 9.81 30.82 2.80
CA SER A 120 10.12 32.18 2.33
C SER A 120 11.35 32.70 3.05
N LEU A 121 12.37 33.09 2.28
CA LEU A 121 13.53 33.81 2.81
C LEU A 121 13.17 35.29 2.91
N LEU A 122 13.17 35.84 4.13
CA LEU A 122 12.74 37.21 4.40
C LEU A 122 13.78 38.26 4.01
N ARG A 123 15.04 37.84 3.86
CA ARG A 123 16.16 38.66 3.38
C ARG A 123 17.16 37.80 2.60
N PRO A 124 18.04 38.39 1.78
CA PRO A 124 19.17 37.68 1.18
C PRO A 124 20.06 37.06 2.27
N ILE A 125 20.38 35.77 2.12
CA ILE A 125 21.24 35.02 3.03
C ILE A 125 22.47 34.58 2.23
N GLU A 126 23.64 35.04 2.62
CA GLU A 126 24.89 34.88 1.86
C GLU A 126 26.00 34.19 2.68
N GLY A 127 27.02 33.69 1.98
CA GLY A 127 28.26 33.17 2.55
C GLY A 127 28.05 31.95 3.44
N GLU A 128 28.75 31.89 4.57
CA GLU A 128 28.67 30.79 5.54
C GLU A 128 27.26 30.62 6.11
N MET A 129 26.50 31.71 6.25
CA MET A 129 25.12 31.67 6.72
C MET A 129 24.22 30.90 5.73
N ALA A 130 24.46 31.05 4.43
CA ALA A 130 23.73 30.33 3.38
C ALA A 130 24.04 28.83 3.43
N GLU A 131 25.31 28.46 3.65
CA GLU A 131 25.70 27.06 3.81
C GLU A 131 25.09 26.42 5.07
N ARG A 132 25.08 27.15 6.19
CA ARG A 132 24.43 26.71 7.43
C ARG A 132 22.92 26.56 7.24
N LEU A 133 22.27 27.53 6.57
CA LEU A 133 20.86 27.46 6.23
C LEU A 133 20.55 26.20 5.43
N GLN A 134 21.35 25.89 4.40
CA GLN A 134 21.15 24.69 3.58
C GLN A 134 21.17 23.41 4.43
N ARG A 135 22.04 23.31 5.44
CA ARG A 135 22.13 22.16 6.34
C ARG A 135 20.94 22.02 7.30
N CYS A 136 20.16 23.09 7.51
CA CYS A 136 18.95 23.03 8.34
C CYS A 136 17.74 22.40 7.62
N PHE A 137 17.81 22.20 6.29
CA PHE A 137 16.73 21.64 5.49
C PHE A 137 17.12 20.29 4.87
N SER A 138 16.14 19.56 4.35
CA SER A 138 16.38 18.35 3.56
C SER A 138 17.23 18.68 2.32
N SER A 139 18.01 17.70 1.87
CA SER A 139 18.81 17.83 0.65
C SER A 139 17.92 18.18 -0.55
N GLY A 140 18.35 19.14 -1.37
CA GLY A 140 17.61 19.62 -2.53
C GLY A 140 16.56 20.72 -2.25
N VAL A 141 16.31 21.08 -0.98
CA VAL A 141 15.35 22.15 -0.64
C VAL A 141 15.95 23.53 -0.86
N ILE A 142 17.17 23.77 -0.37
CA ILE A 142 17.91 25.03 -0.52
C ILE A 142 19.09 24.80 -1.46
N ALA A 143 19.16 25.58 -2.53
CA ALA A 143 20.32 25.69 -3.41
C ALA A 143 21.20 26.87 -3.01
N LEU A 144 22.48 26.78 -3.36
CA LEU A 144 23.46 27.85 -3.21
C LEU A 144 23.88 28.32 -4.60
N ASP A 145 23.40 29.49 -4.99
CA ASP A 145 23.80 30.13 -6.24
C ASP A 145 25.06 30.97 -6.00
N ASN A 146 25.96 31.05 -7.00
CA ASN A 146 27.16 31.89 -6.89
C ASN A 146 26.92 33.23 -7.60
N VAL A 147 26.77 34.30 -6.83
CA VAL A 147 26.52 35.66 -7.33
C VAL A 147 27.69 36.55 -6.89
N ASN A 148 28.42 37.11 -7.86
CA ASN A 148 29.58 37.97 -7.60
C ASN A 148 30.64 37.34 -6.68
N GLY A 149 30.87 36.03 -6.82
CA GLY A 149 31.83 35.29 -5.99
C GLY A 149 31.34 34.94 -4.58
N LYS A 150 30.08 35.23 -4.26
CA LYS A 150 29.44 34.89 -2.98
C LYS A 150 28.36 33.85 -3.18
N LYS A 151 28.28 32.89 -2.24
CA LYS A 151 27.19 31.92 -2.18
C LYS A 151 25.93 32.59 -1.63
N VAL A 152 24.82 32.49 -2.34
CA VAL A 152 23.52 33.06 -1.97
C VAL A 152 22.50 31.92 -1.91
N ALA A 153 21.75 31.82 -0.82
CA ALA A 153 20.73 30.79 -0.67
C ALA A 153 19.46 31.12 -1.46
N ARG A 154 18.90 30.12 -2.12
CA ARG A 154 17.58 30.17 -2.77
C ARG A 154 16.80 28.90 -2.49
N VAL A 155 15.48 29.03 -2.33
CA VAL A 155 14.59 27.87 -2.25
C VAL A 155 14.51 27.25 -3.64
N GLN A 156 14.99 26.00 -3.77
CA GLN A 156 14.99 25.25 -5.01
C GLN A 156 13.72 24.41 -5.14
N ASP A 157 13.47 23.53 -4.17
CA ASP A 157 12.29 22.67 -4.16
C ASP A 157 11.76 22.47 -2.73
N ALA A 158 10.78 23.29 -2.36
CA ALA A 158 10.12 23.19 -1.06
C ALA A 158 9.33 21.87 -0.89
N ARG A 159 8.98 21.18 -1.99
CA ARG A 159 8.28 19.89 -1.92
C ARG A 159 9.11 18.85 -1.19
N MET A 160 10.44 18.89 -1.34
CA MET A 160 11.36 17.92 -0.74
C MET A 160 11.56 18.10 0.77
N ASP A 161 11.08 19.20 1.35
CA ASP A 161 11.24 19.45 2.78
C ASP A 161 10.32 18.53 3.60
N THR A 162 10.90 17.90 4.63
CA THR A 162 10.17 17.14 5.64
C THR A 162 9.63 18.01 6.78
N CYS A 163 9.90 19.32 6.74
CA CYS A 163 9.50 20.30 7.74
C CYS A 163 10.06 19.97 9.14
N SER A 164 11.35 19.62 9.22
CA SER A 164 12.04 19.28 10.47
C SER A 164 12.03 20.42 11.51
N ARG A 165 11.89 21.67 11.04
CA ARG A 165 11.95 22.90 11.85
C ARG A 165 13.30 23.12 12.54
N GLU A 166 14.36 22.48 12.07
CA GLU A 166 15.72 22.62 12.62
C GLU A 166 16.20 24.08 12.63
N ILE A 167 15.75 24.87 11.64
CA ILE A 167 16.08 26.29 11.51
C ILE A 167 15.77 27.12 12.77
N PHE A 168 14.73 26.74 13.55
CA PHE A 168 14.34 27.48 14.75
C PHE A 168 15.26 27.25 15.95
N ARG A 169 16.19 26.29 15.86
CA ARG A 169 17.25 26.09 16.87
C ARG A 169 18.42 27.06 16.71
N HIS A 170 18.49 27.77 15.58
CA HIS A 170 19.54 28.74 15.29
C HIS A 170 19.01 30.16 15.47
N ASP A 171 19.41 30.83 16.55
CA ASP A 171 18.93 32.17 16.89
C ASP A 171 19.21 33.23 15.81
N ASP A 172 20.30 33.07 15.08
CA ASP A 172 20.71 33.96 14.00
C ASP A 172 19.95 33.72 12.69
N LEU A 173 19.36 32.54 12.50
CA LEU A 173 18.66 32.15 11.28
C LEU A 173 17.13 32.14 11.42
N LYS A 174 16.59 31.93 12.62
CA LYS A 174 15.15 31.74 12.85
C LYS A 174 14.29 32.92 12.41
N SER A 175 14.83 34.14 12.46
CA SER A 175 14.14 35.36 12.04
C SER A 175 14.23 35.62 10.52
N LEU A 176 14.97 34.78 9.78
CA LEU A 176 15.29 35.01 8.36
C LEU A 176 14.43 34.18 7.44
N VAL A 177 13.73 33.21 8.01
CA VAL A 177 12.91 32.25 7.29
C VAL A 177 11.52 32.26 7.87
N LYS A 178 10.53 32.32 7.00
CA LYS A 178 9.14 32.01 7.33
C LYS A 178 8.80 30.63 6.77
N MET A 179 8.42 29.71 7.65
CA MET A 179 7.92 28.40 7.25
C MET A 179 6.40 28.38 7.35
N GLY A 180 5.74 27.93 6.30
CA GLY A 180 4.29 27.81 6.15
C GLY A 180 3.91 26.57 5.35
N ARG A 181 2.63 26.50 4.97
CA ARG A 181 2.10 25.49 4.05
C ARG A 181 1.03 26.11 3.19
N VAL A 182 1.00 25.72 1.91
CA VAL A 182 -0.04 26.13 0.96
C VAL A 182 -1.30 25.29 1.25
N ARG A 183 -2.38 25.93 1.71
CA ARG A 183 -3.55 25.25 2.28
C ARG A 183 -4.36 24.43 1.27
N ASP A 184 -4.37 24.87 0.03
CA ASP A 184 -5.12 24.30 -1.10
C ASP A 184 -4.25 23.40 -1.99
N HIS A 185 -2.98 23.16 -1.63
CA HIS A 185 -2.08 22.28 -2.37
C HIS A 185 -1.79 21.01 -1.56
N PHE A 186 -2.40 19.91 -1.99
CA PHE A 186 -2.24 18.59 -1.39
C PHE A 186 -1.25 17.74 -2.20
N ILE A 187 -0.34 17.08 -1.49
CA ILE A 187 0.56 16.08 -2.03
C ILE A 187 0.12 14.72 -1.48
N PHE A 188 -0.62 13.98 -2.29
CA PHE A 188 -1.08 12.63 -1.95
C PHE A 188 0.05 11.60 -2.18
N SER A 189 0.11 10.61 -1.30
CA SER A 189 0.87 9.38 -1.47
C SER A 189 -0.07 8.19 -1.24
N VAL A 190 -0.23 7.35 -2.26
CA VAL A 190 -1.11 6.18 -2.24
C VAL A 190 -0.29 4.97 -2.66
N GLU A 191 -0.08 4.06 -1.72
CA GLU A 191 0.67 2.84 -1.93
C GLU A 191 -0.32 1.67 -1.96
N SER A 192 -0.52 1.08 -3.15
CA SER A 192 -1.36 -0.11 -3.32
C SER A 192 -0.67 -1.34 -2.73
N THR A 193 -1.46 -2.28 -2.20
CA THR A 193 -0.96 -3.61 -1.81
C THR A 193 -0.70 -4.54 -3.00
N GLY A 194 -1.10 -4.12 -4.21
CA GLY A 194 -0.90 -4.81 -5.47
C GLY A 194 -2.16 -5.49 -6.04
N ILE A 195 -3.31 -5.35 -5.36
CA ILE A 195 -4.61 -5.89 -5.85
C ILE A 195 -5.09 -5.13 -7.08
N LEU A 196 -4.99 -3.80 -7.07
CA LEU A 196 -5.29 -2.92 -8.19
C LEU A 196 -4.24 -1.80 -8.28
N PRO A 197 -3.98 -1.26 -9.48
CA PRO A 197 -3.17 -0.06 -9.65
C PRO A 197 -3.68 1.13 -8.82
N PRO A 198 -2.80 1.97 -8.24
CA PRO A 198 -3.19 3.04 -7.32
C PRO A 198 -4.00 4.17 -7.95
N ASP A 199 -3.84 4.41 -9.26
CA ASP A 199 -4.66 5.34 -10.04
C ASP A 199 -6.13 4.90 -10.11
N THR A 200 -6.35 3.60 -10.30
CA THR A 200 -7.69 2.98 -10.27
C THR A 200 -8.30 3.10 -8.88
N LEU A 201 -7.52 2.87 -7.81
CA LEU A 201 -8.00 3.00 -6.43
C LEU A 201 -8.52 4.42 -6.12
N LEU A 202 -7.83 5.46 -6.59
CA LEU A 202 -8.27 6.84 -6.40
C LEU A 202 -9.57 7.13 -7.15
N GLN A 203 -9.70 6.63 -8.39
CA GLN A 203 -10.94 6.77 -9.17
C GLN A 203 -12.13 6.10 -8.48
N GLU A 204 -11.95 4.88 -7.98
CA GLU A 204 -13.00 4.16 -7.24
C GLU A 204 -13.36 4.86 -5.93
N ALA A 205 -12.39 5.42 -5.20
CA ALA A 205 -12.67 6.19 -4.00
C ALA A 205 -13.55 7.42 -4.26
N ILE A 206 -13.30 8.13 -5.37
CA ILE A 206 -14.12 9.28 -5.79
C ILE A 206 -15.55 8.82 -6.16
N LYS A 207 -15.67 7.73 -6.92
CA LYS A 207 -16.99 7.16 -7.28
C LYS A 207 -17.78 6.74 -6.04
N VAL A 208 -17.14 6.16 -5.04
CA VAL A 208 -17.79 5.79 -3.77
C VAL A 208 -18.34 7.02 -3.05
N LEU A 209 -17.59 8.13 -3.01
CA LEU A 209 -18.10 9.37 -2.41
C LEU A 209 -19.28 9.94 -3.20
N MET A 210 -19.19 9.94 -4.53
CA MET A 210 -20.28 10.38 -5.41
C MET A 210 -21.55 9.54 -5.21
N GLY A 211 -21.41 8.21 -5.12
CA GLY A 211 -22.51 7.29 -4.86
C GLY A 211 -23.16 7.50 -3.48
N LYS A 212 -22.38 7.86 -2.45
CA LYS A 212 -22.93 8.22 -1.14
C LYS A 212 -23.82 9.45 -1.20
N CYS A 213 -23.40 10.50 -1.92
CA CYS A 213 -24.22 11.70 -2.11
C CYS A 213 -25.49 11.37 -2.91
N ARG A 214 -25.35 10.61 -3.99
CA ARG A 214 -26.49 10.22 -4.84
C ARG A 214 -27.55 9.46 -4.05
N ARG A 215 -27.14 8.51 -3.21
CA ARG A 215 -28.05 7.73 -2.38
C ARG A 215 -28.95 8.60 -1.49
N PHE A 216 -28.40 9.64 -0.85
CA PHE A 216 -29.20 10.53 -0.01
C PHE A 216 -30.13 11.42 -0.81
N LEU A 217 -29.76 11.81 -2.04
CA LEU A 217 -30.69 12.53 -2.94
C LEU A 217 -31.87 11.64 -3.30
N ASP A 218 -31.61 10.39 -3.69
CA ASP A 218 -32.67 9.45 -4.04
C ASP A 218 -33.59 9.16 -2.83
N GLU A 219 -33.05 9.13 -1.60
CA GLU A 219 -33.83 8.99 -0.35
C GLU A 219 -34.71 10.23 -0.06
N LEU A 220 -34.25 11.44 -0.37
CA LEU A 220 -35.04 12.67 -0.22
C LEU A 220 -36.17 12.75 -1.26
N ASP A 221 -35.86 12.43 -2.52
CA ASP A 221 -36.85 12.37 -3.60
C ASP A 221 -37.95 11.35 -3.26
N ALA A 222 -37.57 10.17 -2.73
CA ALA A 222 -38.51 9.14 -2.30
C ALA A 222 -39.38 9.57 -1.10
N ALA A 223 -38.87 10.44 -0.24
CA ALA A 223 -39.60 11.00 0.90
C ALA A 223 -40.52 12.17 0.51
N GLY A 224 -40.48 12.66 -0.73
CA GLY A 224 -41.26 13.80 -1.20
C GLY A 224 -40.86 15.12 -0.53
N MET A 225 -39.60 15.23 -0.10
CA MET A 225 -39.05 16.45 0.49
C MET A 225 -38.32 17.24 -0.61
N ASP A 226 -39.08 18.06 -1.35
CA ASP A 226 -38.55 19.07 -2.27
C ASP A 226 -37.90 20.26 -1.53
#